data_AF-A0A9E3YRD2-F1
#
_entry.id   AF-A0A9E3YRD2-F1
#
_cell.length_a   1.000
_cell.length_b   1.000
_cell.length_c   1.000
_cell.angle_alpha   90.00
_cell.angle_beta   90.00
_cell.angle_gamma   90.00
#
_symmetry.space_group_name_H-M   'P 1'
#
loop_
_entity.id
_entity.type
_entity.pdbx_description
1 polymer ?
#
loop_
_entity_poly.entity_id
_entity_poly.type
_entity_poly.pdbx_seq_one_letter_code
_entity_poly.pdbx_strand_id
1 'polypeptide(L)'
;DSADGDKLYLYFGLRRGGKAYYALDLSDPDSPVLLWKKDKDAPGFGELGQTWSTPVITYVPGHVDGDGKPKPVLVFGGGYDVGKDSTTAAAGDDGEGRGIFIVDAASGALVWSVTPANNSGTNMKSAALKYSIPAQLTVLDSNGDGLTDRIYATDTGGNIWRLDLPGNSLPTSAQDKWFLTRLAALNTAGSTSPANHAGDRRFFYPVDLVRTMSQRDGVFDAVLVGSGDRENPNATDNDDRFYMIRDYNTGIYTTRAPTTSECATSQDFRCKLPIEDTDLYDISDNLIQTGDAAQKSAAEAGLKAAAGWYIDLEAADGEKALARALTIAGTVYFTTFSPGDDTQNLCVPAPGTGRLYAMRLLDGRAVIDFNADSQLDRFAKLGTLIPDTPSPHFGSDKKIRLLFPSGGGLQGAGNPLETGAQLRAPFGTYWYNEEF
;
A
#
# COMPACT_ATOMS: atom_id res chain seq x y z
N ASP A 1 20.19 -4.50 -25.03
CA ASP A 1 21.22 -4.20 -26.03
C ASP A 1 21.18 -2.69 -26.20
N SER A 2 22.20 -1.94 -25.79
CA SER A 2 22.15 -0.46 -25.80
C SER A 2 22.39 0.15 -27.18
N ALA A 3 22.68 -0.69 -28.18
CA ALA A 3 23.00 -0.26 -29.55
C ALA A 3 21.81 0.34 -30.32
N ASP A 4 20.57 0.07 -29.89
CA ASP A 4 19.35 0.57 -30.56
C ASP A 4 18.85 1.93 -30.05
N GLY A 5 19.63 2.62 -29.21
CA GLY A 5 19.23 3.91 -28.61
C GLY A 5 18.31 3.77 -27.39
N ASP A 6 18.25 2.57 -26.81
CA ASP A 6 17.49 2.28 -25.59
C ASP A 6 17.91 3.19 -24.43
N LYS A 7 16.89 3.69 -23.71
CA LYS A 7 17.07 4.56 -22.55
C LYS A 7 16.96 3.77 -21.25
N LEU A 8 17.97 3.92 -20.38
CA LEU A 8 17.95 3.39 -19.02
C LEU A 8 18.02 4.54 -18.03
N TYR A 9 16.93 4.81 -17.33
CA TYR A 9 16.86 5.86 -16.32
C TYR A 9 16.75 5.28 -14.92
N LEU A 10 17.52 5.82 -13.98
CA LEU A 10 17.46 5.48 -12.56
C LEU A 10 16.87 6.64 -11.76
N TYR A 11 15.81 6.36 -11.01
CA TYR A 11 15.14 7.34 -10.15
C TYR A 11 15.23 6.88 -8.69
N PHE A 12 15.65 7.76 -7.79
CA PHE A 12 15.80 7.41 -6.38
C PHE A 12 15.65 8.60 -5.44
N GLY A 13 15.22 8.30 -4.22
CA GLY A 13 15.23 9.23 -3.08
C GLY A 13 16.41 8.96 -2.15
N LEU A 14 16.57 9.81 -1.15
CA LEU A 14 17.63 9.74 -0.15
C LEU A 14 17.23 9.02 1.14
N ARG A 15 15.97 8.59 1.30
CA ARG A 15 15.46 8.02 2.56
C ARG A 15 15.78 8.97 3.73
N ARG A 16 16.36 8.46 4.83
CA ARG A 16 16.82 9.26 5.98
C ARG A 16 17.94 10.26 5.65
N GLY A 17 18.61 10.11 4.50
CA GLY A 17 19.68 10.99 4.05
C GLY A 17 19.22 12.37 3.57
N GLY A 18 17.93 12.56 3.24
CA GLY A 18 17.44 13.88 2.86
C GLY A 18 16.10 13.92 2.13
N LYS A 19 15.76 15.15 1.72
CA LYS A 19 14.45 15.54 1.18
C LYS A 19 14.56 15.86 -0.31
N ALA A 20 15.10 14.93 -1.09
CA ALA A 20 15.34 15.11 -2.51
C ALA A 20 15.21 13.82 -3.32
N TYR A 21 14.66 13.94 -4.52
CA TYR A 21 14.70 12.91 -5.56
C TYR A 21 15.70 13.27 -6.65
N TYR A 22 16.28 12.23 -7.24
CA TYR A 22 17.28 12.31 -8.30
C TYR A 22 16.86 11.44 -9.49
N ALA A 23 17.28 11.86 -10.68
CA ALA A 23 17.23 11.04 -11.89
C ALA A 23 18.60 11.00 -12.56
N LEU A 24 19.03 9.80 -12.95
CA LEU A 24 20.25 9.58 -13.72
C LEU A 24 19.91 8.92 -15.06
N ASP A 25 20.58 9.35 -16.13
CA ASP A 25 20.69 8.59 -17.37
C ASP A 25 21.85 7.60 -17.25
N LEU A 26 21.51 6.31 -17.29
CA LEU A 26 22.42 5.17 -17.25
C LEU A 26 22.44 4.42 -18.59
N SER A 27 21.98 5.03 -19.70
CA SER A 27 22.09 4.44 -21.05
C SER A 27 23.53 4.05 -21.39
N ASP A 28 24.50 4.82 -20.90
CA ASP A 28 25.90 4.43 -20.83
C ASP A 28 26.26 4.12 -19.36
N PRO A 29 26.33 2.84 -18.96
CA PRO A 29 26.66 2.45 -17.58
C PRO A 29 28.04 2.93 -17.12
N ASP A 30 28.98 3.16 -18.06
CA ASP A 30 30.32 3.63 -17.75
C ASP A 30 30.38 5.16 -17.58
N SER A 31 29.34 5.87 -18.06
CA SER A 31 29.26 7.35 -18.03
C SER A 31 27.88 7.85 -17.56
N PRO A 32 27.48 7.60 -16.30
CA PRO A 32 26.19 8.04 -15.79
C PRO A 32 26.05 9.58 -15.79
N VAL A 33 24.91 10.10 -16.24
CA VAL A 33 24.64 11.55 -16.31
C VAL A 33 23.49 11.92 -15.38
N LEU A 34 23.67 12.96 -14.55
CA LEU A 34 22.58 13.53 -13.76
C LEU A 34 21.59 14.27 -14.67
N LEU A 35 20.34 13.79 -14.73
CA LEU A 35 19.26 14.45 -15.45
C LEU A 35 18.71 15.62 -14.64
N TRP A 36 18.32 15.35 -13.39
CA TRP A 36 17.77 16.37 -12.50
C TRP A 36 17.84 15.97 -11.03
N LYS A 37 17.75 16.99 -10.18
CA LYS A 37 17.52 16.89 -8.74
C LYS A 37 16.32 17.78 -8.38
N LYS A 38 15.38 17.26 -7.57
CA LYS A 38 14.29 18.02 -6.97
C LYS A 38 14.30 17.83 -5.47
N ASP A 39 14.59 18.90 -4.75
CA ASP A 39 14.56 18.95 -3.28
C ASP A 39 13.37 19.76 -2.77
N LYS A 40 13.20 19.77 -1.44
CA LYS A 40 12.12 20.50 -0.76
C LYS A 40 12.06 21.99 -1.11
N ASP A 41 13.20 22.60 -1.39
CA ASP A 41 13.31 24.03 -1.69
C ASP A 41 12.93 24.35 -3.15
N ALA A 42 12.78 23.34 -4.00
CA ALA A 42 12.33 23.51 -5.37
C ALA A 42 10.87 24.02 -5.42
N PRO A 43 10.52 24.92 -6.36
CA PRO A 43 9.16 25.43 -6.49
C PRO A 43 8.12 24.31 -6.62
N GLY A 44 7.11 24.32 -5.75
CA GLY A 44 6.06 23.31 -5.69
C GLY A 44 6.36 22.09 -4.83
N PHE A 45 7.57 21.97 -4.25
CA PHE A 45 7.99 20.82 -3.45
C PHE A 45 8.13 21.09 -1.94
N GLY A 46 7.59 22.21 -1.45
CA GLY A 46 7.73 22.64 -0.04
C GLY A 46 7.20 21.64 1.00
N GLU A 47 6.36 20.70 0.58
CA GLU A 47 5.80 19.64 1.44
C GLU A 47 6.64 18.35 1.44
N LEU A 48 7.74 18.27 0.69
CA LEU A 48 8.64 17.11 0.73
C LEU A 48 9.24 16.93 2.13
N GLY A 49 9.10 15.72 2.66
CA GLY A 49 9.82 15.20 3.83
C GLY A 49 11.01 14.34 3.39
N GLN A 50 11.46 13.45 4.28
CA GLN A 50 12.46 12.45 3.90
C GLN A 50 11.92 11.55 2.80
N THR A 51 12.69 11.37 1.73
CA THR A 51 12.19 10.75 0.48
C THR A 51 12.20 9.22 0.56
N TRP A 52 11.21 8.69 1.28
CA TRP A 52 11.03 7.24 1.50
C TRP A 52 10.14 6.59 0.47
N SER A 53 9.16 7.33 -0.06
CA SER A 53 8.27 6.84 -1.10
C SER A 53 9.09 6.49 -2.34
N THR A 54 9.06 5.23 -2.74
CA THR A 54 9.71 4.83 -3.99
C THR A 54 8.89 5.38 -5.17
N PRO A 55 9.48 6.14 -6.11
CA PRO A 55 8.74 6.65 -7.26
C PRO A 55 8.22 5.53 -8.15
N VAL A 56 6.97 5.68 -8.61
CA VAL A 56 6.35 4.79 -9.60
C VAL A 56 6.38 5.46 -10.96
N ILE A 57 6.93 4.79 -11.97
CA ILE A 57 6.88 5.24 -13.35
C ILE A 57 5.53 4.85 -13.92
N THR A 58 4.80 5.80 -14.51
CA THR A 58 3.53 5.55 -15.20
C THR A 58 3.21 6.63 -16.22
N TYR A 59 2.06 6.55 -16.88
CA TYR A 59 1.48 7.59 -17.73
C TYR A 59 0.19 8.10 -17.09
N VAL A 60 -0.08 9.41 -17.22
CA VAL A 60 -1.29 10.02 -16.66
C VAL A 60 -2.07 10.79 -17.71
N PRO A 61 -3.40 10.90 -17.59
CA PRO A 61 -4.22 11.58 -18.58
C PRO A 61 -3.82 13.04 -18.81
N GLY A 62 -3.77 13.44 -20.09
CA GLY A 62 -3.43 14.81 -20.49
C GLY A 62 -1.95 15.20 -20.43
N HIS A 63 -1.04 14.32 -19.97
CA HIS A 63 0.41 14.58 -20.02
C HIS A 63 1.03 13.97 -21.27
N VAL A 64 1.12 14.77 -22.33
CA VAL A 64 1.54 14.33 -23.68
C VAL A 64 2.68 15.17 -24.24
N ASP A 65 3.38 14.65 -25.25
CA ASP A 65 4.35 15.38 -26.04
C ASP A 65 3.69 16.25 -27.13
N GLY A 66 4.51 16.90 -27.97
CA GLY A 66 4.01 17.77 -29.05
C GLY A 66 3.22 17.03 -30.13
N ASP A 67 3.36 15.70 -30.23
CA ASP A 67 2.64 14.84 -31.17
C ASP A 67 1.40 14.20 -30.52
N GLY A 68 1.12 14.51 -29.25
CA GLY A 68 0.00 13.95 -28.50
C GLY A 68 0.25 12.57 -27.91
N LYS A 69 1.50 12.08 -27.88
CA LYS A 69 1.83 10.78 -27.27
C LYS A 69 2.02 10.93 -25.75
N PRO A 70 1.52 10.00 -24.92
CA PRO A 70 1.72 10.03 -23.48
C PRO A 70 3.21 10.09 -23.10
N LYS A 71 3.55 10.98 -22.17
CA LYS A 71 4.90 11.09 -21.60
C LYS A 71 4.96 10.38 -20.24
N PRO A 72 6.08 9.71 -19.92
CA PRO A 72 6.23 9.07 -18.63
C PRO A 72 6.33 10.11 -17.52
N VAL A 73 5.67 9.83 -16.40
CA VAL A 73 5.75 10.57 -15.15
C VAL A 73 6.26 9.68 -14.02
N LEU A 74 6.78 10.31 -12.99
CA LEU A 74 7.00 9.67 -11.69
C LEU A 74 5.91 10.13 -10.73
N VAL A 75 5.30 9.18 -10.04
CA VAL A 75 4.31 9.43 -8.98
C VAL A 75 4.87 8.95 -7.65
N PHE A 76 4.85 9.81 -6.63
CA PHE A 76 5.35 9.48 -5.29
C PHE A 76 4.62 10.26 -4.18
N GLY A 77 4.62 9.69 -2.97
CA GLY A 77 4.21 10.37 -1.76
C GLY A 77 5.22 11.42 -1.30
N GLY A 78 4.76 12.37 -0.49
CA GLY A 78 5.59 13.47 0.01
C GLY A 78 6.75 13.04 0.89
N GLY A 79 6.76 11.80 1.39
CA GLY A 79 7.84 11.23 2.18
C GLY A 79 7.48 11.11 3.64
N TYR A 80 8.50 11.10 4.50
CA TYR A 80 8.39 10.87 5.93
C TYR A 80 8.74 12.12 6.74
N ASP A 81 7.98 12.37 7.81
CA ASP A 81 8.29 13.39 8.83
C ASP A 81 8.93 12.72 10.05
N VAL A 82 10.13 13.17 10.42
CA VAL A 82 10.89 12.64 11.57
C VAL A 82 10.25 12.96 12.91
N GLY A 83 9.25 13.84 12.97
CA GLY A 83 8.43 14.05 14.16
C GLY A 83 7.74 12.75 14.62
N LYS A 84 7.52 11.79 13.70
CA LYS A 84 6.97 10.47 13.98
C LYS A 84 7.99 9.50 14.64
N ASP A 85 9.28 9.84 14.71
CA ASP A 85 10.30 9.02 15.40
C ASP A 85 10.13 9.07 16.95
N SER A 86 9.31 9.99 17.49
CA SER A 86 9.12 10.14 18.93
C SER A 86 8.54 8.87 19.58
N THR A 87 9.23 8.36 20.60
CA THR A 87 8.80 7.20 21.41
C THR A 87 8.04 7.58 22.68
N THR A 88 7.93 8.88 22.98
CA THR A 88 7.40 9.38 24.25
C THR A 88 6.11 10.19 24.12
N ALA A 89 5.67 10.46 22.89
CA ALA A 89 4.47 11.23 22.60
C ALA A 89 3.79 10.66 21.35
N ALA A 90 2.47 10.44 21.45
CA ALA A 90 1.65 10.10 20.31
C ALA A 90 1.82 11.13 19.20
N ALA A 91 2.03 10.66 17.97
CA ALA A 91 2.43 11.54 16.89
C ALA A 91 1.24 12.32 16.33
N GLY A 92 1.29 13.65 16.48
CA GLY A 92 0.29 14.57 15.94
C GLY A 92 0.34 14.73 14.42
N ASP A 93 -0.26 15.81 13.93
CA ASP A 93 -0.17 16.23 12.52
C ASP A 93 1.30 16.44 12.13
N ASP A 94 1.69 15.97 10.95
CA ASP A 94 3.04 16.12 10.42
C ASP A 94 3.23 17.53 9.81
N GLY A 95 4.46 18.05 9.86
CA GLY A 95 4.85 19.32 9.27
C GLY A 95 5.34 19.20 7.82
N GLU A 96 5.71 18.00 7.40
CA GLU A 96 6.18 17.68 6.05
C GLU A 96 5.89 16.23 5.67
N GLY A 97 6.31 15.81 4.47
CA GLY A 97 6.03 14.47 3.97
C GLY A 97 4.62 14.31 3.39
N ARG A 98 3.84 15.40 3.32
CA ARG A 98 2.39 15.35 3.08
C ARG A 98 2.05 15.48 1.60
N GLY A 99 1.17 14.60 1.13
CA GLY A 99 0.58 14.68 -0.19
C GLY A 99 1.25 13.83 -1.27
N ILE A 100 0.77 13.99 -2.50
CA ILE A 100 1.15 13.19 -3.66
C ILE A 100 1.69 14.13 -4.74
N PHE A 101 2.79 13.74 -5.37
CA PHE A 101 3.46 14.49 -6.42
C PHE A 101 3.52 13.67 -7.69
N ILE A 102 3.30 14.35 -8.82
CA ILE A 102 3.44 13.81 -10.17
C ILE A 102 4.42 14.72 -10.91
N VAL A 103 5.55 14.18 -11.34
CA VAL A 103 6.60 14.92 -12.04
C VAL A 103 6.90 14.29 -13.39
N ASP A 104 7.27 15.10 -14.37
CA ASP A 104 7.73 14.62 -15.66
C ASP A 104 9.03 13.83 -15.48
N ALA A 105 9.08 12.59 -15.98
CA ALA A 105 10.19 11.69 -15.67
C ALA A 105 11.52 12.19 -16.26
N ALA A 106 11.49 12.82 -17.44
CA ALA A 106 12.68 13.30 -18.13
C ALA A 106 13.24 14.61 -17.54
N SER A 107 12.36 15.56 -17.20
CA SER A 107 12.78 16.91 -16.76
C SER A 107 12.69 17.16 -15.25
N GLY A 108 11.96 16.30 -14.53
CA GLY A 108 11.64 16.49 -13.11
C GLY A 108 10.67 17.65 -12.87
N ALA A 109 10.11 18.26 -13.91
CA ALA A 109 9.15 19.35 -13.77
C ALA A 109 7.87 18.86 -13.07
N LEU A 110 7.34 19.65 -12.14
CA LEU A 110 6.08 19.34 -11.49
C LEU A 110 4.93 19.38 -12.50
N VAL A 111 4.30 18.25 -12.75
CA VAL A 111 3.10 18.12 -13.60
C VAL A 111 1.87 18.47 -12.77
N TRP A 112 1.73 17.84 -11.61
CA TRP A 112 0.63 18.09 -10.70
C TRP A 112 0.95 17.56 -9.29
N SER A 113 0.24 18.06 -8.29
CA SER A 113 0.33 17.61 -6.90
C SER A 113 -0.99 17.81 -6.16
N VAL A 114 -1.17 17.08 -5.07
CA VAL A 114 -2.20 17.36 -4.07
C VAL A 114 -1.53 17.42 -2.71
N THR A 115 -1.63 18.58 -2.06
CA THR A 115 -0.92 18.89 -0.80
C THR A 115 -1.74 19.85 0.06
N PRO A 116 -1.32 20.14 1.31
CA PRO A 116 -1.95 21.18 2.13
C PRO A 116 -1.80 22.62 1.58
N ALA A 117 -0.89 22.84 0.63
CA ALA A 117 -0.66 24.15 0.03
C ALA A 117 -1.89 24.63 -0.77
N ASN A 118 -1.99 25.94 -1.01
CA ASN A 118 -3.13 26.52 -1.74
C ASN A 118 -3.22 26.02 -3.18
N ASN A 119 -4.44 26.08 -3.75
CA ASN A 119 -4.66 25.74 -5.14
C ASN A 119 -3.76 26.57 -6.06
N SER A 120 -3.20 25.92 -7.07
CA SER A 120 -2.48 26.54 -8.17
C SER A 120 -2.77 25.76 -9.46
N GLY A 121 -2.15 26.14 -10.58
CA GLY A 121 -2.26 25.37 -11.83
C GLY A 121 -1.78 23.91 -11.69
N THR A 122 -0.88 23.63 -10.75
CA THR A 122 -0.24 22.33 -10.56
C THR A 122 -0.40 21.77 -9.15
N ASN A 123 -1.26 22.37 -8.31
CA ASN A 123 -1.53 21.87 -6.96
C ASN A 123 -3.02 21.97 -6.62
N MET A 124 -3.58 20.85 -6.16
CA MET A 124 -4.85 20.80 -5.44
C MET A 124 -4.60 20.91 -3.93
N LYS A 125 -5.35 21.79 -3.27
CA LYS A 125 -5.36 21.89 -1.81
C LYS A 125 -6.18 20.76 -1.21
N SER A 126 -5.60 20.02 -0.29
CA SER A 126 -6.33 19.17 0.65
C SER A 126 -5.83 19.42 2.07
N ALA A 127 -6.66 20.10 2.87
CA ALA A 127 -6.38 20.34 4.29
C ALA A 127 -6.48 19.06 5.14
N ALA A 128 -7.04 17.99 4.58
CA ALA A 128 -7.17 16.70 5.25
C ALA A 128 -5.88 15.87 5.18
N LEU A 129 -4.94 16.22 4.29
CA LEU A 129 -3.60 15.61 4.22
C LEU A 129 -2.72 16.11 5.37
N LYS A 130 -2.93 15.54 6.56
CA LYS A 130 -2.21 15.93 7.78
C LYS A 130 -0.97 15.09 8.05
N TYR A 131 -0.85 13.93 7.43
CA TYR A 131 0.16 12.95 7.75
C TYR A 131 1.06 12.64 6.56
N SER A 132 2.28 12.23 6.87
CA SER A 132 3.33 11.91 5.92
C SER A 132 2.97 10.66 5.11
N ILE A 133 3.33 10.63 3.83
CA ILE A 133 3.07 9.52 2.89
C ILE A 133 4.44 8.91 2.50
N PRO A 134 4.99 8.01 3.33
CA PRO A 134 6.30 7.42 3.11
C PRO A 134 6.26 6.18 2.20
N ALA A 135 5.09 5.57 2.02
CA ALA A 135 4.93 4.38 1.20
C ALA A 135 5.07 4.70 -0.29
N GLN A 136 5.53 3.71 -1.08
CA GLN A 136 5.30 3.71 -2.52
C GLN A 136 3.78 3.79 -2.79
N LEU A 137 3.38 4.47 -3.86
CA LEU A 137 1.97 4.56 -4.24
C LEU A 137 1.56 3.36 -5.11
N THR A 138 0.29 2.98 -5.07
CA THR A 138 -0.24 1.91 -5.94
C THR A 138 -1.04 2.53 -7.08
N VAL A 139 -0.59 2.34 -8.31
CA VAL A 139 -1.26 2.86 -9.53
C VAL A 139 -2.09 1.77 -10.18
N LEU A 140 -3.24 2.15 -10.75
CA LEU A 140 -4.15 1.26 -11.47
C LEU A 140 -4.59 1.93 -12.76
N ASP A 141 -4.34 1.25 -13.88
CA ASP A 141 -5.06 1.40 -15.13
C ASP A 141 -6.28 0.47 -15.07
N SER A 142 -7.47 1.04 -14.95
CA SER A 142 -8.70 0.29 -14.69
C SER A 142 -9.45 -0.07 -15.98
N ASN A 143 -9.13 0.59 -17.09
CA ASN A 143 -9.81 0.46 -18.38
C ASN A 143 -8.92 -0.17 -19.48
N GLY A 144 -7.62 -0.33 -19.23
CA GLY A 144 -6.64 -0.95 -20.12
C GLY A 144 -6.15 -0.06 -21.25
N ASP A 145 -6.24 1.26 -21.14
CA ASP A 145 -5.81 2.22 -22.16
C ASP A 145 -4.32 2.63 -22.06
N GLY A 146 -3.61 2.12 -21.05
CA GLY A 146 -2.20 2.42 -20.78
C GLY A 146 -1.98 3.66 -19.92
N LEU A 147 -3.04 4.32 -19.45
CA LEU A 147 -2.98 5.47 -18.55
C LEU A 147 -3.42 5.07 -17.14
N THR A 148 -2.80 5.68 -16.14
CA THR A 148 -3.23 5.52 -14.75
C THR A 148 -4.50 6.31 -14.49
N ASP A 149 -5.56 5.57 -14.17
CA ASP A 149 -6.87 6.11 -13.80
C ASP A 149 -6.98 6.40 -12.30
N ARG A 150 -6.30 5.58 -11.48
CA ARG A 150 -6.45 5.61 -10.02
C ARG A 150 -5.13 5.37 -9.32
N ILE A 151 -4.93 6.08 -8.22
CA ILE A 151 -3.76 5.97 -7.35
C ILE A 151 -4.23 5.79 -5.92
N TYR A 152 -3.70 4.79 -5.22
CA TYR A 152 -3.87 4.60 -3.79
C TYR A 152 -2.61 5.01 -3.04
N ALA A 153 -2.78 5.73 -1.94
CA ALA A 153 -1.70 6.15 -1.05
C ALA A 153 -2.08 5.84 0.40
N THR A 154 -1.11 5.42 1.20
CA THR A 154 -1.26 5.15 2.62
C THR A 154 -0.40 6.13 3.40
N ASP A 155 -0.90 6.63 4.53
CA ASP A 155 -0.19 7.61 5.34
C ASP A 155 0.11 7.12 6.77
N THR A 156 1.03 7.81 7.44
CA THR A 156 1.42 7.54 8.83
C THR A 156 0.35 7.88 9.86
N GLY A 157 -0.82 8.38 9.43
CA GLY A 157 -1.98 8.60 10.27
C GLY A 157 -3.05 7.53 10.11
N GLY A 158 -2.73 6.40 9.48
CA GLY A 158 -3.65 5.28 9.29
C GLY A 158 -4.74 5.56 8.26
N ASN A 159 -4.54 6.51 7.34
CA ASN A 159 -5.49 6.78 6.28
C ASN A 159 -5.10 6.07 4.98
N ILE A 160 -6.11 5.69 4.22
CA ILE A 160 -5.98 5.26 2.84
C ILE A 160 -6.64 6.31 1.96
N TRP A 161 -5.86 6.87 1.05
CA TRP A 161 -6.29 7.87 0.09
C TRP A 161 -6.45 7.23 -1.27
N ARG A 162 -7.51 7.64 -1.97
CA ARG A 162 -7.79 7.28 -3.35
C ARG A 162 -7.82 8.55 -4.18
N LEU A 163 -6.96 8.62 -5.19
CA LEU A 163 -6.91 9.69 -6.18
C LEU A 163 -7.40 9.15 -7.51
N ASP A 164 -8.44 9.77 -8.06
CA ASP A 164 -9.00 9.44 -9.38
C ASP A 164 -8.62 10.52 -10.40
N LEU A 165 -8.17 10.08 -11.57
CA LEU A 165 -7.66 10.91 -12.67
C LEU A 165 -8.57 10.79 -13.91
N PRO A 166 -9.83 11.23 -13.88
CA PRO A 166 -10.72 11.10 -15.02
C PRO A 166 -10.37 12.07 -16.17
N GLY A 167 -10.86 11.74 -17.37
CA GLY A 167 -10.75 12.59 -18.56
C GLY A 167 -9.42 12.41 -19.29
N ASN A 168 -9.04 13.40 -20.10
CA ASN A 168 -7.80 13.37 -20.88
C ASN A 168 -7.09 14.74 -20.91
N SER A 169 -7.17 15.47 -19.79
CA SER A 169 -6.57 16.80 -19.66
C SER A 169 -6.04 17.00 -18.24
N LEU A 170 -4.89 17.66 -18.12
CA LEU A 170 -4.36 18.04 -16.81
C LEU A 170 -5.30 19.01 -16.08
N PRO A 171 -5.34 18.96 -14.73
CA PRO A 171 -6.06 19.95 -13.94
C PRO A 171 -5.55 21.37 -14.18
N THR A 172 -6.43 22.36 -14.00
CA THR A 172 -6.08 23.79 -13.97
C THR A 172 -6.19 24.33 -12.55
N SER A 173 -6.00 25.64 -12.35
CA SER A 173 -6.20 26.29 -11.05
C SER A 173 -7.59 26.07 -10.43
N ALA A 174 -8.59 25.68 -11.22
CA ALA A 174 -9.93 25.30 -10.73
C ALA A 174 -9.93 23.98 -9.96
N GLN A 175 -8.98 23.07 -10.24
CA GLN A 175 -8.84 21.76 -9.58
C GLN A 175 -10.15 20.93 -9.56
N ASP A 176 -10.81 20.89 -10.72
CA ASP A 176 -12.13 20.27 -10.95
C ASP A 176 -12.05 19.03 -11.86
N LYS A 177 -10.85 18.50 -12.09
CA LYS A 177 -10.60 17.34 -12.96
C LYS A 177 -10.25 16.09 -12.19
N TRP A 178 -9.27 16.17 -11.28
CA TRP A 178 -8.82 15.02 -10.50
C TRP A 178 -9.28 15.16 -9.06
N PHE A 179 -9.60 14.03 -8.43
CA PHE A 179 -10.30 14.04 -7.16
C PHE A 179 -9.62 13.14 -6.15
N LEU A 180 -9.22 13.74 -5.02
CA LEU A 180 -8.75 13.02 -3.84
C LEU A 180 -9.92 12.71 -2.92
N THR A 181 -10.05 11.43 -2.53
CA THR A 181 -11.03 10.94 -1.56
C THR A 181 -10.30 10.18 -0.46
N ARG A 182 -10.63 10.44 0.81
CA ARG A 182 -10.19 9.60 1.93
C ARG A 182 -11.05 8.34 1.93
N LEU A 183 -10.49 7.21 1.50
CA LEU A 183 -11.20 5.93 1.44
C LEU A 183 -11.38 5.33 2.83
N ALA A 184 -10.32 5.36 3.66
CA ALA A 184 -10.35 4.80 5.00
C ALA A 184 -9.57 5.67 5.99
N ALA A 185 -9.99 5.64 7.26
CA ALA A 185 -9.34 6.27 8.39
C ALA A 185 -9.35 5.25 9.54
N LEU A 186 -8.25 4.52 9.69
CA LEU A 186 -8.15 3.31 10.52
C LEU A 186 -7.35 3.52 11.79
N ASN A 187 -6.90 4.74 12.06
CA ASN A 187 -6.22 5.06 13.31
C ASN A 187 -7.28 5.35 14.39
N THR A 188 -7.14 4.70 15.55
CA THR A 188 -8.04 4.87 16.70
C THR A 188 -7.40 5.64 17.85
N ALA A 189 -6.13 6.04 17.70
CA ALA A 189 -5.47 6.92 18.64
C ALA A 189 -6.13 8.31 18.59
N GLY A 190 -6.78 8.70 19.68
CA GLY A 190 -7.15 10.09 19.87
C GLY A 190 -5.89 10.95 20.04
N SER A 191 -5.90 12.15 19.47
CA SER A 191 -4.85 13.19 19.65
C SER A 191 -4.55 13.54 21.13
N THR A 192 -5.30 12.99 22.09
CA THR A 192 -5.26 13.31 23.53
C THR A 192 -4.90 12.11 24.43
N SER A 193 -4.54 10.95 23.90
CA SER A 193 -4.04 9.80 24.70
C SER A 193 -2.53 9.59 24.48
N PRO A 194 -1.67 10.35 25.19
CA PRO A 194 -0.21 10.27 25.02
C PRO A 194 0.47 9.17 25.85
N ALA A 195 -0.27 8.32 26.58
CA ALA A 195 0.35 7.37 27.51
C ALA A 195 0.69 6.00 26.90
N ASN A 196 0.23 5.74 25.68
CA ASN A 196 0.42 4.51 24.94
C ASN A 196 0.10 4.78 23.48
N HIS A 197 0.93 4.28 22.56
CA HIS A 197 0.66 4.30 21.12
C HIS A 197 -0.49 3.34 20.72
N ALA A 198 -1.37 3.00 21.67
CA ALA A 198 -2.55 2.18 21.48
C ALA A 198 -3.47 2.85 20.46
N GLY A 199 -3.84 2.09 19.44
CA GLY A 199 -4.60 2.59 18.29
C GLY A 199 -3.80 3.39 17.26
N ASP A 200 -2.52 3.71 17.49
CA ASP A 200 -1.67 4.39 16.51
C ASP A 200 -1.23 3.42 15.41
N ARG A 201 -2.01 3.42 14.32
CA ARG A 201 -1.79 2.54 13.17
C ARG A 201 -1.16 3.31 12.04
N ARG A 202 0.14 3.13 11.88
CA ARG A 202 0.94 3.78 10.85
C ARG A 202 1.08 2.86 9.65
N PHE A 203 0.96 3.42 8.45
CA PHE A 203 1.22 2.67 7.22
C PHE A 203 2.53 3.15 6.58
N PHE A 204 3.48 2.22 6.43
CA PHE A 204 4.77 2.46 5.75
C PHE A 204 4.87 1.78 4.38
N TYR A 205 3.88 0.96 4.02
CA TYR A 205 3.90 0.12 2.83
C TYR A 205 2.69 0.39 1.93
N PRO A 206 2.84 0.20 0.60
CA PRO A 206 1.74 0.31 -0.34
C PRO A 206 0.62 -0.69 -0.02
N VAL A 207 -0.58 -0.39 -0.50
CA VAL A 207 -1.66 -1.36 -0.52
C VAL A 207 -1.35 -2.48 -1.52
N ASP A 208 -1.79 -3.70 -1.24
CA ASP A 208 -2.00 -4.69 -2.28
C ASP A 208 -3.42 -4.52 -2.82
N LEU A 209 -3.57 -4.36 -4.14
CA LEU A 209 -4.84 -4.02 -4.78
C LEU A 209 -5.26 -5.16 -5.71
N VAL A 210 -6.40 -5.79 -5.43
CA VAL A 210 -6.87 -6.97 -6.18
C VAL A 210 -8.32 -6.79 -6.59
N ARG A 211 -8.57 -6.61 -7.89
CA ARG A 211 -9.93 -6.64 -8.43
C ARG A 211 -10.53 -8.04 -8.26
N THR A 212 -11.62 -8.11 -7.51
CA THR A 212 -12.24 -9.36 -7.09
C THR A 212 -13.72 -9.38 -7.45
N MET A 213 -14.20 -10.55 -7.83
CA MET A 213 -15.63 -10.84 -7.97
C MET A 213 -15.97 -12.03 -7.09
N SER A 214 -17.03 -11.91 -6.31
CA SER A 214 -17.62 -13.01 -5.53
C SER A 214 -19.12 -13.02 -5.75
N GLN A 215 -19.73 -14.21 -5.77
CA GLN A 215 -21.19 -14.32 -5.81
C GLN A 215 -21.85 -13.64 -4.60
N ARG A 216 -21.15 -13.61 -3.46
CA ARG A 216 -21.63 -13.01 -2.21
C ARG A 216 -21.53 -11.48 -2.22
N ASP A 217 -20.41 -10.96 -2.75
CA ASP A 217 -20.00 -9.56 -2.54
C ASP A 217 -20.08 -8.72 -3.83
N GLY A 218 -20.41 -9.32 -4.98
CA GLY A 218 -20.34 -8.64 -6.27
C GLY A 218 -18.91 -8.34 -6.68
N VAL A 219 -18.71 -7.27 -7.46
CA VAL A 219 -17.40 -6.79 -7.92
C VAL A 219 -16.91 -5.70 -6.99
N PHE A 220 -15.67 -5.81 -6.52
CA PHE A 220 -15.01 -4.81 -5.70
C PHE A 220 -13.50 -4.86 -5.92
N ASP A 221 -12.81 -3.76 -5.61
CA ASP A 221 -11.36 -3.74 -5.52
C ASP A 221 -10.99 -4.01 -4.05
N ALA A 222 -10.30 -5.13 -3.79
CA ALA A 222 -9.81 -5.47 -2.46
C ALA A 222 -8.53 -4.67 -2.18
N VAL A 223 -8.55 -3.85 -1.13
CA VAL A 223 -7.45 -2.98 -0.71
C VAL A 223 -6.87 -3.56 0.57
N LEU A 224 -5.66 -4.13 0.50
CA LEU A 224 -5.03 -4.79 1.63
C LEU A 224 -3.82 -4.01 2.14
N VAL A 225 -3.73 -3.84 3.45
CA VAL A 225 -2.63 -3.11 4.08
C VAL A 225 -2.44 -3.59 5.52
N GLY A 226 -1.20 -3.64 5.98
CA GLY A 226 -0.87 -3.87 7.38
C GLY A 226 -0.30 -2.62 8.03
N SER A 227 -0.68 -2.38 9.29
CA SER A 227 -0.07 -1.33 10.11
C SER A 227 1.17 -1.84 10.83
N GLY A 228 2.07 -0.91 11.13
CA GLY A 228 3.26 -1.19 11.91
C GLY A 228 4.19 0.00 11.97
N ASP A 229 4.67 0.35 13.16
CA ASP A 229 5.72 1.35 13.29
C ASP A 229 7.08 0.76 12.89
N ARG A 230 7.51 1.07 11.67
CA ARG A 230 8.79 0.61 11.12
C ARG A 230 9.99 1.18 11.87
N GLU A 231 9.91 2.40 12.38
CA GLU A 231 11.05 3.05 13.04
C GLU A 231 11.18 2.62 14.50
N ASN A 232 10.12 2.09 15.08
CA ASN A 232 10.11 1.47 16.41
C ASN A 232 9.73 -0.01 16.34
N PRO A 233 10.52 -0.87 15.67
CA PRO A 233 10.15 -2.27 15.47
C PRO A 233 10.14 -3.08 16.78
N ASN A 234 10.75 -2.55 17.85
CA ASN A 234 10.75 -3.16 19.17
C ASN A 234 9.64 -2.64 20.12
N ALA A 235 8.82 -1.69 19.67
CA ALA A 235 7.69 -1.20 20.44
C ALA A 235 6.63 -2.29 20.64
N THR A 236 6.05 -2.32 21.83
CA THR A 236 4.99 -3.25 22.26
C THR A 236 3.73 -2.53 22.75
N ASP A 237 3.71 -1.21 22.64
CA ASP A 237 2.63 -0.33 23.13
C ASP A 237 1.66 0.10 22.02
N ASN A 238 1.71 -0.57 20.86
CA ASN A 238 0.82 -0.38 19.72
C ASN A 238 -0.02 -1.64 19.49
N ASP A 239 -1.27 -1.43 19.09
CA ASP A 239 -2.19 -2.49 18.67
C ASP A 239 -2.32 -2.47 17.14
N ASP A 240 -1.38 -3.16 16.49
CA ASP A 240 -1.27 -3.21 15.03
C ASP A 240 -2.21 -4.25 14.40
N ARG A 241 -2.62 -4.00 13.16
CA ARG A 241 -3.64 -4.76 12.44
C ARG A 241 -3.26 -5.01 11.00
N PHE A 242 -3.85 -6.05 10.43
CA PHE A 242 -3.89 -6.24 8.99
C PHE A 242 -5.33 -6.13 8.48
N TYR A 243 -5.51 -5.41 7.37
CA TYR A 243 -6.81 -5.03 6.83
C TYR A 243 -7.03 -5.57 5.42
N MET A 244 -8.28 -5.91 5.11
CA MET A 244 -8.80 -6.03 3.75
C MET A 244 -10.07 -5.19 3.65
N ILE A 245 -10.00 -4.11 2.90
CA ILE A 245 -11.12 -3.20 2.64
C ILE A 245 -11.70 -3.49 1.26
N ARG A 246 -13.03 -3.45 1.16
CA ARG A 246 -13.75 -3.57 -0.11
C ARG A 246 -14.09 -2.18 -0.63
N ASP A 247 -13.39 -1.76 -1.68
CA ASP A 247 -13.80 -0.61 -2.48
C ASP A 247 -14.80 -1.08 -3.55
N TYR A 248 -16.09 -0.95 -3.23
CA TYR A 248 -17.18 -1.38 -4.12
C TYR A 248 -17.30 -0.51 -5.37
N ASN A 249 -16.77 0.71 -5.37
CA ASN A 249 -16.83 1.57 -6.55
C ASN A 249 -15.58 1.42 -7.41
N THR A 250 -15.59 0.37 -8.20
CA THR A 250 -14.49 -0.01 -9.08
C THR A 250 -14.30 0.90 -10.30
N GLY A 251 -15.25 1.80 -10.59
CA GLY A 251 -15.13 2.83 -11.64
C GLY A 251 -14.43 4.11 -11.15
N ILE A 252 -13.99 4.95 -12.09
CA ILE A 252 -13.29 6.22 -11.82
C ILE A 252 -14.25 7.27 -11.27
N TYR A 253 -13.84 8.02 -10.24
CA TYR A 253 -14.61 9.16 -9.75
C TYR A 253 -14.46 10.37 -10.68
N THR A 254 -15.59 10.88 -11.18
CA THR A 254 -15.63 12.01 -12.13
C THR A 254 -16.09 13.32 -11.50
N THR A 255 -16.36 13.32 -10.19
CA THR A 255 -16.83 14.49 -9.43
C THR A 255 -16.14 14.55 -8.08
N ARG A 256 -16.11 15.71 -7.43
CA ARG A 256 -15.59 15.83 -6.05
C ARG A 256 -16.47 15.06 -5.07
N ALA A 257 -15.86 14.60 -3.98
CA ALA A 257 -16.63 14.08 -2.85
C ALA A 257 -17.57 15.18 -2.30
N PRO A 258 -18.80 14.82 -1.90
CA PRO A 258 -19.69 15.75 -1.24
C PRO A 258 -19.11 16.22 0.10
N THR A 259 -19.47 17.44 0.51
CA THR A 259 -19.18 17.92 1.87
C THR A 259 -20.11 17.28 2.89
N THR A 260 -19.76 17.34 4.17
CA THR A 260 -20.60 16.85 5.26
C THR A 260 -22.02 17.43 5.24
N SER A 261 -22.17 18.71 4.87
CA SER A 261 -23.49 19.34 4.74
C SER A 261 -24.28 18.83 3.53
N GLU A 262 -23.60 18.53 2.41
CA GLU A 262 -24.24 17.98 1.22
C GLU A 262 -24.71 16.53 1.45
N CYS A 263 -24.03 15.79 2.32
CA CYS A 263 -24.41 14.43 2.70
C CYS A 263 -25.72 14.32 3.48
N ALA A 264 -26.26 15.44 3.99
CA ALA A 264 -27.58 15.43 4.61
C ALA A 264 -28.72 15.10 3.62
N THR A 265 -28.52 15.37 2.33
CA THR A 265 -29.55 15.16 1.28
C THR A 265 -29.05 14.36 0.09
N SER A 266 -27.73 14.22 -0.08
CA SER A 266 -27.12 13.43 -1.14
C SER A 266 -27.27 11.92 -0.90
N GLN A 267 -27.47 11.17 -1.98
CA GLN A 267 -27.44 9.69 -2.00
C GLN A 267 -26.08 9.16 -2.49
N ASP A 268 -25.08 10.03 -2.61
CA ASP A 268 -23.72 9.64 -3.00
C ASP A 268 -23.12 8.70 -1.94
N PHE A 269 -22.64 7.53 -2.38
CA PHE A 269 -22.05 6.54 -1.47
C PHE A 269 -20.84 7.09 -0.71
N ARG A 270 -20.14 8.11 -1.24
CA ARG A 270 -18.98 8.75 -0.59
C ARG A 270 -19.35 9.50 0.66
N CYS A 271 -20.63 9.74 0.90
CA CYS A 271 -21.13 10.24 2.18
C CYS A 271 -20.96 9.26 3.34
N LYS A 272 -20.67 7.99 3.05
CA LYS A 272 -20.31 6.97 4.03
C LYS A 272 -18.79 6.79 4.17
N LEU A 273 -18.00 7.62 3.49
CA LEU A 273 -16.54 7.61 3.60
C LEU A 273 -16.08 8.67 4.62
N PRO A 274 -14.94 8.45 5.30
CA PRO A 274 -14.07 7.27 5.19
C PRO A 274 -14.69 6.00 5.82
N ILE A 275 -14.18 4.83 5.41
CA ILE A 275 -14.37 3.58 6.14
C ILE A 275 -13.56 3.66 7.44
N GLU A 276 -14.23 3.42 8.57
CA GLU A 276 -13.64 3.41 9.91
C GLU A 276 -13.62 1.97 10.46
N ASP A 277 -12.95 1.74 11.61
CA ASP A 277 -12.89 0.40 12.21
C ASP A 277 -14.26 -0.21 12.50
N THR A 278 -15.24 0.62 12.84
CA THR A 278 -16.61 0.16 13.12
C THR A 278 -17.34 -0.37 11.89
N ASP A 279 -16.84 -0.07 10.68
CA ASP A 279 -17.40 -0.57 9.42
C ASP A 279 -16.79 -1.92 9.00
N LEU A 280 -15.78 -2.40 9.72
CA LEU A 280 -15.04 -3.63 9.42
C LEU A 280 -15.39 -4.75 10.39
N TYR A 281 -15.29 -5.99 9.90
CA TYR A 281 -15.51 -7.18 10.73
C TYR A 281 -14.19 -7.71 11.29
N ASP A 282 -14.13 -7.91 12.60
CA ASP A 282 -13.01 -8.56 13.27
C ASP A 282 -13.01 -10.06 13.02
N ILE A 283 -11.95 -10.57 12.40
CA ILE A 283 -11.77 -12.00 12.12
C ILE A 283 -10.72 -12.66 13.02
N SER A 284 -10.25 -11.99 14.08
CA SER A 284 -9.16 -12.47 14.95
C SER A 284 -9.48 -13.82 15.57
N ASP A 285 -10.72 -14.07 16.00
CA ASP A 285 -11.15 -15.36 16.57
C ASP A 285 -11.30 -16.50 15.55
N ASN A 286 -11.24 -16.21 14.24
CA ASN A 286 -11.40 -17.19 13.14
C ASN A 286 -12.70 -18.02 13.20
N LEU A 287 -13.78 -17.45 13.74
CA LEU A 287 -15.03 -18.19 14.00
C LEU A 287 -15.66 -18.82 12.75
N ILE A 288 -15.42 -18.27 11.56
CA ILE A 288 -15.87 -18.85 10.28
C ILE A 288 -15.26 -20.25 10.06
N GLN A 289 -14.03 -20.48 10.51
CA GLN A 289 -13.36 -21.78 10.38
C GLN A 289 -13.60 -22.66 11.62
N THR A 290 -13.36 -22.12 12.81
CA THR A 290 -13.25 -22.89 14.07
C THR A 290 -14.51 -22.90 14.92
N GLY A 291 -15.44 -21.96 14.70
CA GLY A 291 -16.65 -21.81 15.51
C GLY A 291 -17.65 -22.96 15.36
N ASP A 292 -18.60 -23.01 16.29
CA ASP A 292 -19.80 -23.84 16.17
C ASP A 292 -20.73 -23.34 15.05
N ALA A 293 -21.82 -24.06 14.78
CA ALA A 293 -22.74 -23.72 13.70
C ALA A 293 -23.40 -22.33 13.86
N ALA A 294 -23.72 -21.91 15.09
CA ALA A 294 -24.33 -20.61 15.35
C ALA A 294 -23.30 -19.49 15.21
N GLN A 295 -22.09 -19.69 15.75
CA GLN A 295 -20.97 -18.76 15.62
C GLN A 295 -20.57 -18.55 14.15
N LYS A 296 -20.48 -19.63 13.37
CA LYS A 296 -20.19 -19.57 11.93
C LYS A 296 -21.24 -18.75 11.18
N SER A 297 -22.51 -19.05 11.40
CA SER A 297 -23.61 -18.31 10.75
C SER A 297 -23.61 -16.83 11.12
N ALA A 298 -23.33 -16.49 12.38
CA ALA A 298 -23.25 -15.11 12.83
C ALA A 298 -22.03 -14.39 12.23
N ALA A 299 -20.87 -15.04 12.20
CA ALA A 299 -19.64 -14.48 11.64
C ALA A 299 -19.75 -14.23 10.13
N GLU A 300 -20.34 -15.17 9.38
CA GLU A 300 -20.60 -14.99 7.95
C GLU A 300 -21.57 -13.83 7.68
N ALA A 301 -22.60 -13.67 8.52
CA ALA A 301 -23.55 -12.56 8.41
C ALA A 301 -22.89 -11.21 8.75
N GLY A 302 -22.08 -11.16 9.80
CA GLY A 302 -21.32 -9.96 10.19
C GLY A 302 -20.33 -9.53 9.11
N LEU A 303 -19.53 -10.46 8.61
CA LEU A 303 -18.57 -10.20 7.53
C LEU A 303 -19.23 -9.71 6.23
N LYS A 304 -20.43 -10.23 5.93
CA LYS A 304 -21.21 -9.82 4.75
C LYS A 304 -21.76 -8.39 4.89
N ALA A 305 -22.10 -7.96 6.11
CA ALA A 305 -22.59 -6.60 6.36
C ALA A 305 -21.46 -5.55 6.40
N ALA A 306 -20.22 -5.98 6.69
CA ALA A 306 -19.06 -5.13 6.81
C ALA A 306 -18.44 -4.72 5.47
N ALA A 307 -17.80 -3.55 5.46
CA ALA A 307 -17.04 -3.03 4.32
C ALA A 307 -15.71 -3.77 4.08
N GLY A 308 -15.41 -4.81 4.88
CA GLY A 308 -14.16 -5.53 4.84
C GLY A 308 -13.95 -6.35 6.10
N TRP A 309 -12.70 -6.75 6.35
CA TRP A 309 -12.29 -7.38 7.59
C TRP A 309 -10.94 -6.84 8.07
N TYR A 310 -10.67 -7.00 9.36
CA TYR A 310 -9.34 -6.84 9.93
C TYR A 310 -9.00 -8.02 10.83
N ILE A 311 -7.71 -8.25 11.02
CA ILE A 311 -7.17 -9.15 12.04
C ILE A 311 -6.22 -8.36 12.94
N ASP A 312 -6.40 -8.50 14.25
CA ASP A 312 -5.46 -8.01 15.24
C ASP A 312 -4.16 -8.83 15.19
N LEU A 313 -3.02 -8.16 15.14
CA LEU A 313 -1.71 -8.79 15.14
C LEU A 313 -1.31 -9.08 16.59
N GLU A 314 -1.88 -10.15 17.14
CA GLU A 314 -1.73 -10.52 18.55
C GLU A 314 -1.05 -11.88 18.73
N ALA A 315 -0.36 -12.41 17.71
CA ALA A 315 0.35 -13.68 17.88
C ALA A 315 1.58 -13.55 18.82
N ALA A 316 2.01 -12.33 19.13
CA ALA A 316 2.80 -11.92 20.30
C ALA A 316 2.72 -10.39 20.47
N ASP A 317 3.04 -9.90 21.66
CA ASP A 317 3.00 -8.47 22.00
C ASP A 317 3.81 -7.63 21.00
N GLY A 318 3.21 -6.54 20.51
CA GLY A 318 3.84 -5.63 19.54
C GLY A 318 4.07 -6.25 18.16
N GLU A 319 3.34 -7.28 17.75
CA GLU A 319 3.40 -7.78 16.38
C GLU A 319 2.95 -6.72 15.38
N LYS A 320 3.72 -6.54 14.31
CA LYS A 320 3.53 -5.46 13.35
C LYS A 320 3.77 -5.93 11.92
N ALA A 321 3.01 -5.41 10.97
CA ALA A 321 3.18 -5.70 9.55
C ALA A 321 4.18 -4.72 8.93
N LEU A 322 5.38 -5.23 8.64
CA LEU A 322 6.52 -4.43 8.17
C LEU A 322 6.87 -4.74 6.71
N ALA A 323 5.87 -5.11 5.89
CA ALA A 323 6.04 -5.36 4.47
C ALA A 323 4.72 -5.18 3.72
N ARG A 324 4.78 -5.08 2.39
CA ARG A 324 3.59 -5.12 1.53
C ARG A 324 3.01 -6.54 1.54
N ALA A 325 1.69 -6.64 1.43
CA ALA A 325 1.02 -7.91 1.14
C ALA A 325 1.16 -8.34 -0.34
N LEU A 326 0.96 -9.62 -0.60
CA LEU A 326 0.93 -10.20 -1.93
C LEU A 326 -0.24 -11.18 -2.04
N THR A 327 -1.16 -10.91 -2.94
CA THR A 327 -2.30 -11.80 -3.20
C THR A 327 -2.10 -12.62 -4.47
N ILE A 328 -2.18 -13.95 -4.33
CA ILE A 328 -2.09 -14.89 -5.46
C ILE A 328 -3.27 -15.86 -5.36
N ALA A 329 -4.04 -15.97 -6.46
CA ALA A 329 -5.12 -16.94 -6.60
C ALA A 329 -6.14 -16.94 -5.43
N GLY A 330 -6.47 -15.76 -4.90
CA GLY A 330 -7.42 -15.60 -3.79
C GLY A 330 -6.85 -15.89 -2.40
N THR A 331 -5.55 -16.13 -2.29
CA THR A 331 -4.81 -16.21 -1.03
C THR A 331 -3.96 -14.97 -0.86
N VAL A 332 -4.07 -14.34 0.30
CA VAL A 332 -3.27 -13.20 0.73
C VAL A 332 -2.09 -13.72 1.54
N TYR A 333 -0.89 -13.32 1.15
CA TYR A 333 0.35 -13.56 1.86
C TYR A 333 0.86 -12.23 2.41
N PHE A 334 1.14 -12.17 3.70
CA PHE A 334 1.78 -11.01 4.31
C PHE A 334 2.69 -11.45 5.45
N THR A 335 3.69 -10.65 5.75
CA THR A 335 4.68 -10.95 6.78
C THR A 335 4.58 -9.96 7.92
N THR A 336 4.84 -10.47 9.13
CA THR A 336 4.83 -9.68 10.36
C THR A 336 6.11 -9.94 11.14
N PHE A 337 6.37 -9.04 12.08
CA PHE A 337 7.47 -9.16 13.03
C PHE A 337 6.93 -8.86 14.43
N SER A 338 7.24 -9.73 15.39
CA SER A 338 7.09 -9.42 16.82
C SER A 338 8.47 -9.22 17.45
N PRO A 339 8.61 -8.23 18.34
CA PRO A 339 9.80 -8.13 19.19
C PRO A 339 10.01 -9.38 20.04
N GLY A 340 11.26 -9.60 20.45
CA GLY A 340 11.60 -10.65 21.41
C GLY A 340 11.41 -10.15 22.84
N ASP A 341 11.19 -11.07 23.78
CA ASP A 341 11.11 -10.75 25.20
C ASP A 341 12.47 -10.33 25.74
N ASP A 342 12.60 -9.09 26.23
CA ASP A 342 13.84 -8.52 26.78
C ASP A 342 14.18 -9.05 28.20
N THR A 343 13.64 -10.21 28.56
CA THR A 343 13.81 -10.81 29.90
C THR A 343 15.14 -11.56 30.08
N GLN A 344 16.00 -11.56 29.05
CA GLN A 344 17.25 -12.33 29.04
C GLN A 344 18.45 -11.39 28.83
N ASN A 345 19.36 -11.38 29.81
CA ASN A 345 20.78 -10.98 29.75
C ASN A 345 21.18 -9.92 28.69
N LEU A 346 21.64 -8.74 29.15
CA LEU A 346 22.22 -7.62 28.37
C LEU A 346 23.28 -7.98 27.30
N CYS A 347 23.79 -9.21 27.29
CA CYS A 347 24.83 -9.69 26.37
C CYS A 347 24.30 -10.50 25.18
N VAL A 348 22.99 -10.83 25.14
CA VAL A 348 22.36 -11.51 23.99
C VAL A 348 21.17 -10.67 23.56
N PRO A 349 21.15 -10.12 22.33
CA PRO A 349 19.98 -9.39 21.85
C PRO A 349 18.79 -10.35 21.81
N ALA A 350 17.65 -9.95 22.37
CA ALA A 350 16.41 -10.71 22.29
C ALA A 350 15.98 -10.78 20.81
N PRO A 351 16.07 -11.94 20.15
CA PRO A 351 15.73 -12.02 18.74
C PRO A 351 14.21 -12.01 18.59
N GLY A 352 13.68 -11.03 17.85
CA GLY A 352 12.28 -11.03 17.48
C GLY A 352 11.92 -12.18 16.54
N THR A 353 10.63 -12.38 16.30
CA THR A 353 10.11 -13.48 15.47
C THR A 353 9.37 -12.93 14.27
N GLY A 354 9.80 -13.35 13.08
CA GLY A 354 9.07 -13.13 11.84
C GLY A 354 8.00 -14.21 11.62
N ARG A 355 6.83 -13.83 11.11
CA ARG A 355 5.77 -14.76 10.68
C ARG A 355 5.35 -14.49 9.24
N LEU A 356 4.85 -15.53 8.59
CA LEU A 356 4.13 -15.46 7.33
C LEU A 356 2.68 -15.84 7.59
N TYR A 357 1.76 -14.95 7.24
CA TYR A 357 0.34 -15.26 7.16
C TYR A 357 -0.02 -15.72 5.75
N ALA A 358 -0.92 -16.70 5.65
CA ALA A 358 -1.52 -17.16 4.41
C ALA A 358 -3.02 -17.36 4.63
N MET A 359 -3.81 -16.38 4.18
CA MET A 359 -5.23 -16.29 4.50
C MET A 359 -6.06 -16.11 3.23
N ARG A 360 -7.28 -16.64 3.22
CA ARG A 360 -8.21 -16.43 2.11
C ARG A 360 -8.66 -14.98 2.04
N LEU A 361 -8.54 -14.36 0.87
CA LEU A 361 -8.88 -12.96 0.62
C LEU A 361 -10.28 -12.57 1.12
N LEU A 362 -11.27 -13.44 0.87
CA LEU A 362 -12.68 -13.11 1.09
C LEU A 362 -13.14 -13.17 2.54
N ASP A 363 -12.51 -13.99 3.38
CA ASP A 363 -13.02 -14.36 4.71
C ASP A 363 -11.94 -14.69 5.76
N GLY A 364 -10.66 -14.56 5.42
CA GLY A 364 -9.56 -14.71 6.36
C GLY A 364 -9.27 -16.13 6.84
N ARG A 365 -9.94 -17.15 6.29
CA ARG A 365 -9.67 -18.54 6.69
C ARG A 365 -8.26 -18.97 6.32
N ALA A 366 -7.71 -19.88 7.11
CA ALA A 366 -6.47 -20.57 6.80
C ALA A 366 -6.61 -21.35 5.48
N VAL A 367 -5.53 -21.40 4.71
CA VAL A 367 -5.49 -22.09 3.41
C VAL A 367 -4.37 -23.12 3.28
N ILE A 368 -3.37 -23.07 4.16
CA ILE A 368 -2.18 -23.94 4.11
C ILE A 368 -2.05 -24.65 5.46
N ASP A 369 -1.75 -25.94 5.41
CA ASP A 369 -1.24 -26.70 6.56
C ASP A 369 0.29 -26.54 6.53
N PHE A 370 0.83 -25.71 7.43
CA PHE A 370 2.26 -25.38 7.39
C PHE A 370 3.13 -26.43 8.08
N ASN A 371 2.57 -27.22 8.99
CA ASN A 371 3.30 -28.15 9.85
C ASN A 371 3.01 -29.64 9.55
N ALA A 372 2.17 -29.91 8.54
CA ALA A 372 1.70 -31.22 8.11
C ALA A 372 0.96 -32.03 9.19
N ASP A 373 0.25 -31.37 10.12
CA ASP A 373 -0.55 -32.00 11.17
C ASP A 373 -2.01 -32.27 10.77
N SER A 374 -2.36 -32.03 9.49
CA SER A 374 -3.70 -32.13 8.93
C SER A 374 -4.68 -31.05 9.43
N GLN A 375 -4.19 -29.96 10.02
CA GLN A 375 -4.94 -28.74 10.29
C GLN A 375 -4.42 -27.58 9.43
N LEU A 376 -5.32 -26.68 9.06
CA LEU A 376 -4.94 -25.48 8.30
C LEU A 376 -4.58 -24.35 9.27
N ASP A 377 -3.43 -23.74 9.03
CA ASP A 377 -2.86 -22.66 9.82
C ASP A 377 -3.01 -21.31 9.12
N ARG A 378 -3.37 -20.26 9.87
CA ARG A 378 -3.38 -18.89 9.31
C ARG A 378 -1.98 -18.32 9.13
N PHE A 379 -1.00 -18.80 9.91
CA PHE A 379 0.37 -18.32 9.85
C PHE A 379 1.39 -19.40 10.22
N ALA A 380 2.64 -19.15 9.86
CA ALA A 380 3.79 -19.93 10.32
C ALA A 380 4.98 -19.02 10.65
N LYS A 381 5.86 -19.49 11.54
CA LYS A 381 7.07 -18.77 11.94
C LYS A 381 8.14 -18.89 10.85
N LEU A 382 8.76 -17.77 10.50
CA LEU A 382 9.86 -17.67 9.52
C LEU A 382 11.25 -17.65 10.19
N GLY A 383 11.33 -17.49 11.50
CA GLY A 383 12.58 -17.41 12.26
C GLY A 383 12.87 -16.00 12.76
N THR A 384 14.14 -15.74 13.10
CA THR A 384 14.57 -14.51 13.81
C THR A 384 15.00 -13.43 12.83
N LEU A 385 14.05 -12.83 12.11
CA LEU A 385 14.29 -11.76 11.15
C LEU A 385 13.05 -10.87 10.99
N ILE A 386 13.24 -9.66 10.47
CA ILE A 386 12.14 -8.82 9.97
C ILE A 386 11.87 -9.23 8.52
N PRO A 387 10.75 -9.89 8.20
CA PRO A 387 10.57 -10.46 6.88
C PRO A 387 10.06 -9.41 5.90
N ASP A 388 10.68 -9.34 4.72
CA ASP A 388 10.16 -8.56 3.61
C ASP A 388 9.03 -9.32 2.88
N THR A 389 8.39 -8.63 1.94
CA THR A 389 7.35 -9.14 1.04
C THR A 389 7.85 -10.42 0.36
N PRO A 390 7.14 -11.55 0.47
CA PRO A 390 7.53 -12.79 -0.19
C PRO A 390 7.68 -12.58 -1.71
N SER A 391 8.77 -13.08 -2.29
CA SER A 391 9.03 -12.90 -3.71
C SER A 391 8.38 -14.04 -4.52
N PRO A 392 7.46 -13.76 -5.46
CA PRO A 392 6.90 -14.79 -6.32
C PRO A 392 7.93 -15.27 -7.35
N HIS A 393 8.16 -16.58 -7.38
CA HIS A 393 8.96 -17.26 -8.38
C HIS A 393 8.06 -18.10 -9.29
N PHE A 394 8.09 -17.77 -10.57
CA PHE A 394 7.34 -18.45 -11.62
C PHE A 394 8.22 -19.52 -12.24
N GLY A 395 8.01 -20.77 -11.84
CA GLY A 395 8.81 -21.90 -12.34
C GLY A 395 8.51 -22.21 -13.80
N SER A 396 9.47 -22.84 -14.49
CA SER A 396 9.28 -23.39 -15.85
C SER A 396 8.18 -24.47 -15.89
N ASP A 397 7.89 -25.09 -14.74
CA ASP A 397 6.76 -26.01 -14.53
C ASP A 397 5.41 -25.31 -14.34
N LYS A 398 5.35 -24.00 -14.59
CA LYS A 398 4.18 -23.12 -14.43
C LYS A 398 3.69 -22.97 -12.99
N LYS A 399 4.37 -23.54 -12.00
CA LYS A 399 3.99 -23.39 -10.59
C LYS A 399 4.49 -22.07 -10.05
N ILE A 400 3.67 -21.45 -9.21
CA ILE A 400 4.01 -20.23 -8.51
C ILE A 400 4.48 -20.61 -7.11
N ARG A 401 5.68 -20.15 -6.77
CA ARG A 401 6.36 -20.40 -5.50
C ARG A 401 6.63 -19.08 -4.80
N LEU A 402 6.69 -19.08 -3.48
CA LEU A 402 7.18 -17.95 -2.71
C LEU A 402 8.59 -18.23 -2.21
N LEU A 403 9.49 -17.30 -2.51
CA LEU A 403 10.85 -17.27 -1.99
C LEU A 403 10.92 -16.34 -0.79
N PHE A 404 11.54 -16.82 0.27
CA PHE A 404 11.82 -16.05 1.48
C PHE A 404 13.27 -15.55 1.49
N PRO A 405 13.55 -14.41 2.15
CA PRO A 405 14.91 -13.89 2.28
C PRO A 405 15.84 -14.89 2.98
N SER A 406 17.14 -14.76 2.69
CA SER A 406 18.19 -15.58 3.33
C SER A 406 18.12 -15.47 4.85
N GLY A 407 18.22 -16.61 5.55
CA GLY A 407 18.04 -16.70 7.00
C GLY A 407 16.59 -16.93 7.46
N GLY A 408 15.62 -16.81 6.54
CA GLY A 408 14.22 -17.15 6.76
C GLY A 408 13.84 -18.51 6.20
N GLY A 409 12.92 -19.18 6.88
CA GLY A 409 12.37 -20.44 6.40
C GLY A 409 11.20 -20.89 7.25
N LEU A 410 10.20 -21.47 6.58
CA LEU A 410 9.11 -22.12 7.28
C LEU A 410 9.65 -23.38 7.96
N GLN A 411 9.49 -23.48 9.27
CA GLN A 411 9.77 -24.73 9.97
C GLN A 411 8.84 -25.82 9.42
N GLY A 412 9.40 -26.90 8.88
CA GLY A 412 8.65 -28.04 8.34
C GLY A 412 8.27 -27.96 6.86
N ALA A 413 8.04 -26.77 6.28
CA ALA A 413 7.59 -26.63 4.88
C ALA A 413 8.71 -26.28 3.87
N GLY A 414 9.89 -25.83 4.33
CA GLY A 414 11.03 -25.52 3.46
C GLY A 414 10.92 -24.17 2.72
N ASN A 415 11.91 -23.90 1.86
CA ASN A 415 11.97 -22.73 0.96
C ASN A 415 12.43 -23.26 -0.41
N PRO A 416 11.67 -23.07 -1.50
CA PRO A 416 10.45 -22.27 -1.66
C PRO A 416 9.17 -22.86 -1.05
N LEU A 417 8.21 -21.98 -0.69
CA LEU A 417 6.82 -22.38 -0.41
C LEU A 417 6.05 -22.52 -1.72
N GLU A 418 5.51 -23.72 -1.99
CA GLU A 418 4.59 -23.94 -3.12
C GLU A 418 3.22 -23.33 -2.79
N THR A 419 2.74 -22.40 -3.62
CA THR A 419 1.43 -21.74 -3.38
C THR A 419 0.24 -22.60 -3.79
N GLY A 420 0.49 -23.71 -4.50
CA GLY A 420 -0.55 -24.49 -5.19
C GLY A 420 -1.12 -23.79 -6.43
N ALA A 421 -0.82 -22.51 -6.66
CA ALA A 421 -1.24 -21.78 -7.84
C ALA A 421 -0.34 -22.11 -9.04
N GLN A 422 -0.96 -22.08 -10.22
CA GLN A 422 -0.26 -22.25 -11.49
C GLN A 422 -0.57 -21.07 -12.40
N LEU A 423 0.42 -20.69 -13.21
CA LEU A 423 0.20 -19.82 -14.35
C LEU A 423 -0.89 -20.44 -15.23
N ARG A 424 -1.98 -19.71 -15.41
CA ARG A 424 -3.00 -20.12 -16.37
C ARG A 424 -2.35 -20.19 -17.74
N ALA A 425 -2.74 -21.17 -18.55
CA ALA A 425 -2.42 -21.11 -19.96
C ALA A 425 -2.93 -19.77 -20.50
N PRO A 426 -2.16 -19.06 -21.34
CA PRO A 426 -2.64 -17.82 -21.93
C PRO A 426 -3.99 -18.12 -22.60
N PHE A 427 -5.06 -17.47 -22.13
CA PHE A 427 -6.32 -17.47 -22.85
C PHE A 427 -6.07 -16.64 -24.11
N GLY A 428 -5.84 -17.31 -25.23
CA GLY A 428 -5.52 -16.66 -26.49
C GLY A 428 -6.68 -15.80 -26.98
N THR A 429 -6.43 -14.50 -27.11
CA THR A 429 -6.66 -13.81 -28.38
C THR A 429 -5.29 -13.58 -28.98
N TYR A 430 -5.09 -14.07 -30.21
CA TYR A 430 -3.85 -14.15 -30.97
C TYR A 430 -2.86 -12.98 -30.75
N TRP A 431 -1.62 -13.29 -30.39
CA TRP A 431 -0.48 -12.43 -30.71
C TRP A 431 -0.08 -12.77 -32.14
N TYR A 432 -0.45 -11.92 -33.10
CA TYR A 432 0.11 -11.98 -34.44
C TYR A 432 1.50 -11.34 -34.37
N ASN A 433 2.53 -12.14 -34.60
CA ASN A 433 3.86 -11.65 -34.95
C ASN A 433 3.97 -11.78 -36.47
N GLU A 434 3.91 -10.66 -37.19
CA GLU A 434 4.21 -10.66 -38.61
C GLU A 434 5.72 -10.60 -38.76
N GLU A 435 6.34 -11.73 -39.10
CA GLU A 435 7.66 -11.70 -39.75
C GLU A 435 7.43 -11.19 -41.18
N PHE A 436 7.80 -9.95 -41.48
CA PHE A 436 8.44 -9.54 -42.75
C PHE A 436 9.20 -8.22 -42.59
#